data_AF-A0AA96JS98-F1
#
_entry.id   AF-A0AA96JS98-F1
#
_cell.length_a   1.000
_cell.length_b   1.000
_cell.length_c   1.000
_cell.angle_alpha   90.00
_cell.angle_beta   90.00
_cell.angle_gamma   90.00
#
_symmetry.space_group_name_H-M   'P 1'
#
loop_
_entity.id
_entity.type
_entity.pdbx_description
1 polymer ?
#
loop_
_entity_poly.entity_id
_entity_poly.type
_entity_poly.pdbx_seq_one_letter_code
_entity_poly.pdbx_strand_id
1 'polypeptide(L)'
;MTRPVASLALDSTVLSATHTGLRKWTNVIVFLLCVHSGWMPNAIAVEDSYIAGYAAAVLQHEFNATNASLIVNDGVVTVYAVSLGTLDRTKVQTALESIPGVKRVEVLEGNVDSVTTPTPPSDAITQEIPKPESKFLPNGLLFDPLHADPRWPHFSVAYRDISKGTEPSKTGSANFGETFAIYRNAAPFDGQWEIAFQGGVFSVFDLDASSKDLVNADYTAGLLASYRTGPLSGFLRIHHQSSHLGDEFILNNQPNRINLSFEEIDVKLSYELLEWFRVYGGGGILMNRDPNGLGRGSSQFGAELTSPWTFLSGKIRPVAYADFQINERSNWIINRSLMAGLQFENARIGDRKLQLLMEYYKGASPNGQFYTQQTEWIGIGLHLYY
;
A
#
# COMPACT_ATOMS: atom_id res chain seq x y z
N MET A 1 -51.67 -17.66 -29.48
CA MET A 1 -52.37 -16.38 -29.29
C MET A 1 -51.40 -15.26 -29.63
N THR A 2 -51.50 -14.77 -30.86
CA THR A 2 -50.64 -13.74 -31.44
C THR A 2 -51.57 -12.65 -31.98
N ARG A 3 -51.40 -11.41 -31.54
CA ARG A 3 -52.08 -10.23 -32.10
C ARG A 3 -51.04 -9.20 -32.53
N PRO A 4 -51.05 -8.73 -33.79
CA PRO A 4 -50.23 -7.61 -34.24
C PRO A 4 -51.00 -6.29 -34.04
N VAL A 5 -50.27 -5.18 -33.90
CA VAL A 5 -50.83 -3.83 -34.00
C VAL A 5 -50.11 -3.07 -35.11
N ALA A 6 -50.96 -2.46 -35.95
CA ALA A 6 -50.69 -1.89 -37.26
C ALA A 6 -50.00 -0.53 -37.23
N SER A 7 -49.35 -0.22 -38.37
CA SER A 7 -48.88 1.11 -38.73
C SER A 7 -50.04 2.04 -39.08
N LEU A 8 -49.83 3.34 -38.87
CA LEU A 8 -50.63 4.40 -39.46
C LEU A 8 -49.70 5.55 -39.83
N ALA A 9 -49.50 5.70 -41.13
CA ALA A 9 -49.02 6.91 -41.76
C ALA A 9 -50.22 7.86 -41.98
N LEU A 10 -49.99 9.16 -41.90
CA LEU A 10 -50.88 10.15 -42.50
C LEU A 10 -50.07 11.34 -43.00
N ASP A 11 -50.42 11.70 -44.21
CA ASP A 11 -49.72 12.58 -45.13
C ASP A 11 -50.23 14.03 -45.03
N SER A 12 -49.44 14.90 -45.64
CA SER A 12 -49.48 16.35 -45.81
C SER A 12 -50.83 17.07 -45.99
N THR A 13 -50.87 18.34 -45.53
CA THR A 13 -51.50 19.45 -46.25
C THR A 13 -50.92 20.81 -45.83
N VAL A 14 -50.70 21.64 -46.86
CA VAL A 14 -50.08 22.97 -46.87
C VAL A 14 -51.16 24.06 -46.70
N LEU A 15 -50.84 25.19 -46.05
CA LEU A 15 -51.39 26.52 -46.40
C LEU A 15 -50.59 27.69 -45.79
N SER A 16 -49.96 28.45 -46.70
CA SER A 16 -49.92 29.93 -46.81
C SER A 16 -49.36 30.83 -45.69
N ALA A 17 -48.19 31.40 -46.02
CA ALA A 17 -47.73 32.80 -45.92
C ALA A 17 -48.48 33.81 -45.01
N THR A 18 -47.72 34.50 -44.14
CA THR A 18 -47.30 35.92 -44.26
C THR A 18 -46.57 36.37 -42.99
N HIS A 19 -45.33 36.85 -43.11
CA HIS A 19 -44.78 38.04 -42.45
C HIS A 19 -43.24 38.02 -42.49
N THR A 20 -42.73 38.51 -43.62
CA THR A 20 -41.39 39.08 -43.73
C THR A 20 -41.32 40.41 -42.98
N GLY A 21 -40.33 40.56 -42.11
CA GLY A 21 -39.85 41.89 -41.70
C GLY A 21 -39.74 42.13 -40.20
N LEU A 22 -38.78 41.48 -39.52
CA LEU A 22 -38.04 42.07 -38.40
C LEU A 22 -36.91 41.13 -37.92
N ARG A 23 -35.88 40.88 -38.74
CA ARG A 23 -34.73 40.07 -38.28
C ARG A 23 -33.42 40.51 -38.93
N LYS A 24 -33.06 41.78 -38.78
CA LYS A 24 -31.75 42.32 -39.14
C LYS A 24 -31.14 43.32 -38.13
N TRP A 25 -31.66 43.39 -36.90
CA TRP A 25 -31.11 44.31 -35.87
C TRP A 25 -30.73 43.64 -34.53
N THR A 26 -30.74 42.31 -34.45
CA THR A 26 -30.43 41.60 -33.19
C THR A 26 -29.01 41.06 -33.09
N ASN A 27 -28.21 41.12 -34.17
CA ASN A 27 -26.85 40.55 -34.19
C ASN A 27 -25.72 41.58 -34.08
N VAL A 28 -26.02 42.88 -33.91
CA VAL A 28 -24.99 43.93 -33.73
C VAL A 28 -24.90 44.42 -32.27
N ILE A 29 -25.91 44.18 -31.43
CA ILE A 29 -25.89 44.58 -30.01
C ILE A 29 -25.27 43.50 -29.10
N VAL A 30 -25.22 42.24 -29.53
CA VAL A 30 -24.58 41.16 -28.75
C VAL A 30 -23.05 41.14 -28.93
N PHE A 31 -22.51 41.78 -29.96
CA PHE A 31 -21.05 41.83 -30.20
C PHE A 31 -20.35 43.05 -29.54
N LEU A 32 -21.11 43.98 -28.97
CA LEU A 32 -20.59 45.20 -28.31
C LEU A 32 -20.74 45.21 -26.78
N LEU A 33 -21.28 44.13 -26.20
CA LEU A 33 -21.36 43.93 -24.74
C LEU A 33 -20.30 42.96 -24.19
N CYS A 34 -19.40 42.45 -25.02
CA CYS A 34 -18.24 41.64 -24.60
C CYS A 34 -16.94 42.46 -24.42
N VAL A 35 -17.02 43.80 -24.40
CA VAL A 35 -15.87 44.70 -24.18
C VAL A 35 -16.06 45.58 -22.95
N HIS A 36 -16.79 45.11 -21.95
CA HIS A 36 -16.70 45.65 -20.60
C HIS A 36 -15.97 44.64 -19.74
N SER A 37 -14.68 44.94 -19.57
CA SER A 37 -13.83 44.59 -18.44
C SER A 37 -14.61 44.13 -17.20
N GLY A 38 -14.91 42.83 -17.16
CA GLY A 38 -15.21 42.12 -15.94
C GLY A 38 -13.87 41.68 -15.36
N TRP A 39 -13.51 42.27 -14.24
CA TRP A 39 -12.44 41.82 -13.37
C TRP A 39 -12.30 40.29 -13.41
N MET A 40 -11.13 39.81 -13.85
CA MET A 40 -10.62 38.55 -13.33
C MET A 40 -10.58 38.76 -11.81
N PRO A 41 -11.33 38.00 -10.99
CA PRO A 41 -11.02 37.95 -9.58
C PRO A 41 -9.53 37.63 -9.52
N ASN A 42 -8.76 38.41 -8.76
CA ASN A 42 -7.42 37.99 -8.36
C ASN A 42 -7.49 36.49 -8.03
N ALA A 43 -6.52 35.71 -8.54
CA ALA A 43 -6.31 34.35 -8.08
C ALA A 43 -6.60 34.34 -6.58
N ILE A 44 -7.61 33.57 -6.15
CA ILE A 44 -8.07 33.56 -4.76
C ILE A 44 -6.79 33.45 -3.94
N ALA A 45 -6.43 34.52 -3.24
CA ALA A 45 -5.26 34.51 -2.39
C ALA A 45 -5.55 33.42 -1.38
N VAL A 46 -4.88 32.29 -1.53
CA VAL A 46 -5.06 31.15 -0.64
C VAL A 46 -4.65 31.68 0.73
N GLU A 47 -5.59 31.71 1.67
CA GLU A 47 -5.33 32.28 2.99
C GLU A 47 -4.16 31.55 3.66
N ASP A 48 -3.32 32.29 4.38
CA ASP A 48 -2.19 31.72 5.11
C ASP A 48 -2.62 30.64 6.10
N SER A 49 -3.86 30.70 6.59
CA SER A 49 -4.50 29.67 7.43
C SER A 49 -4.64 28.33 6.70
N TYR A 50 -5.03 28.35 5.43
CA TYR A 50 -5.10 27.16 4.58
C TYR A 50 -3.70 26.61 4.31
N ILE A 51 -2.75 27.49 3.95
CA ILE A 51 -1.37 27.10 3.68
C ILE A 51 -0.76 26.47 4.94
N ALA A 52 -0.97 27.07 6.12
CA ALA A 52 -0.46 26.57 7.40
C ALA A 52 -1.02 25.18 7.74
N GLY A 53 -2.33 24.99 7.59
CA GLY A 53 -2.97 23.69 7.82
C GLY A 53 -2.49 22.62 6.84
N TYR A 54 -2.39 22.95 5.54
CA TYR A 54 -1.92 22.01 4.52
C TYR A 54 -0.44 21.66 4.73
N ALA A 55 0.42 22.66 4.95
CA ALA A 55 1.85 22.46 5.19
C ALA A 55 2.09 21.59 6.43
N ALA A 56 1.33 21.81 7.52
CA ALA A 56 1.40 20.98 8.72
C ALA A 56 1.01 19.52 8.42
N ALA A 57 -0.05 19.32 7.63
CA ALA A 57 -0.47 17.98 7.20
C ALA A 57 0.59 17.29 6.32
N VAL A 58 1.21 18.00 5.39
CA VAL A 58 2.31 17.46 4.54
C VAL A 58 3.50 17.07 5.40
N LEU A 59 3.96 17.96 6.29
CA LEU A 59 5.06 17.67 7.21
C LEU A 59 4.76 16.48 8.13
N GLN A 60 3.52 16.34 8.58
CA GLN A 60 3.11 15.21 9.41
C GLN A 60 3.03 13.90 8.63
N HIS A 61 2.42 13.90 7.43
CA HIS A 61 2.05 12.68 6.71
C HIS A 61 3.13 12.18 5.74
N GLU A 62 3.83 13.08 5.06
CA GLU A 62 4.86 12.69 4.06
C GLU A 62 6.24 12.58 4.70
N PHE A 63 6.47 13.35 5.76
CA PHE A 63 7.79 13.51 6.36
C PHE A 63 7.88 12.99 7.81
N ASN A 64 6.77 12.55 8.42
CA ASN A 64 6.72 12.10 9.82
C ASN A 64 7.34 13.10 10.81
N ALA A 65 7.26 14.41 10.52
CA ALA A 65 7.74 15.43 11.44
C ALA A 65 6.81 15.51 12.66
N THR A 66 7.31 15.20 13.86
CA THR A 66 6.51 15.17 15.10
C THR A 66 6.83 16.31 16.07
N ASN A 67 8.00 16.95 15.91
CA ASN A 67 8.49 18.05 16.75
C ASN A 67 8.91 19.25 15.89
N ALA A 68 8.02 19.67 14.99
CA ALA A 68 8.21 20.89 14.21
C ALA A 68 7.02 21.83 14.38
N SER A 69 7.29 23.10 14.15
CA SER A 69 6.31 24.17 14.09
C SER A 69 6.55 24.94 12.81
N LEU A 70 5.52 25.56 12.27
CA LEU A 70 5.64 26.38 11.07
C LEU A 70 4.96 27.71 11.27
N ILE A 71 5.51 28.72 10.62
CA ILE A 71 4.95 30.06 10.56
C ILE A 71 4.65 30.35 9.09
N VAL A 72 3.41 30.75 8.80
CA VAL A 72 3.02 31.22 7.47
C VAL A 72 2.67 32.69 7.52
N ASN A 73 3.27 33.47 6.62
CA ASN A 73 2.96 34.88 6.46
C ASN A 73 3.14 35.32 5.00
N ASP A 74 2.05 35.81 4.39
CA ASP A 74 1.94 36.23 3.00
C ASP A 74 2.46 35.18 2.00
N GLY A 75 2.11 33.91 2.24
CA GLY A 75 2.55 32.76 1.43
C GLY A 75 4.01 32.34 1.64
N VAL A 76 4.74 32.93 2.59
CA VAL A 76 6.08 32.43 2.99
C VAL A 76 5.92 31.45 4.14
N VAL A 77 6.40 30.20 3.95
CA VAL A 77 6.34 29.14 4.96
C VAL A 77 7.71 28.97 5.61
N THR A 78 7.83 29.30 6.89
CA THR A 78 9.03 29.09 7.68
C THR A 78 8.83 27.89 8.60
N VAL A 79 9.58 26.81 8.38
CA VAL A 79 9.53 25.58 9.18
C VAL A 79 10.64 25.59 10.22
N TYR A 80 10.26 25.49 11.49
CA TYR A 80 11.13 25.36 12.65
C TYR A 80 11.07 23.90 13.13
N ALA A 81 12.15 23.15 12.92
CA ALA A 81 12.27 21.81 13.48
C ALA A 81 13.28 21.84 14.63
N VAL A 82 12.89 21.31 15.80
CA VAL A 82 13.76 21.19 16.99
C VAL A 82 15.01 20.34 16.68
N SER A 83 14.88 19.44 15.70
CA SER A 83 15.97 18.74 15.03
C SER A 83 15.53 18.48 13.59
N LEU A 84 16.28 18.98 12.60
CA LEU A 84 16.08 18.56 11.21
C LEU A 84 16.58 17.13 10.94
N GLY A 85 17.23 16.49 11.92
CA GLY A 85 17.68 15.10 11.91
C GLY A 85 17.73 14.43 10.53
N THR A 86 16.83 13.48 10.32
CA THR A 86 16.70 12.62 9.12
C THR A 86 15.86 13.21 7.98
N LEU A 87 15.40 14.46 8.09
CA LEU A 87 14.54 15.11 7.10
C LEU A 87 15.37 15.67 5.94
N ASP A 88 15.12 15.19 4.72
CA ASP A 88 15.71 15.79 3.51
C ASP A 88 15.11 17.18 3.28
N ARG A 89 15.86 18.21 3.68
CA ARG A 89 15.47 19.62 3.55
C ARG A 89 15.02 19.98 2.13
N THR A 90 15.67 19.40 1.13
CA THR A 90 15.37 19.66 -0.29
C THR A 90 13.98 19.15 -0.64
N LYS A 91 13.59 17.98 -0.09
CA LYS A 91 12.28 17.39 -0.33
C LYS A 91 11.19 18.11 0.44
N VAL A 92 11.45 18.48 1.69
CA VAL A 92 10.52 19.31 2.47
C VAL A 92 10.25 20.61 1.71
N GLN A 93 11.29 21.29 1.26
CA GLN A 93 11.16 22.50 0.46
C GLN A 93 10.37 22.25 -0.83
N THR A 94 10.73 21.23 -1.61
CA THR A 94 10.05 20.91 -2.88
C THR A 94 8.56 20.58 -2.68
N ALA A 95 8.23 19.80 -1.65
CA ALA A 95 6.86 19.42 -1.33
C ALA A 95 6.04 20.63 -0.89
N LEU A 96 6.57 21.46 0.00
CA LEU A 96 5.89 22.64 0.49
C LEU A 96 5.75 23.74 -0.58
N GLU A 97 6.74 23.92 -1.46
CA GLU A 97 6.67 24.83 -2.61
C GLU A 97 5.62 24.42 -3.64
N SER A 98 5.20 23.15 -3.64
CA SER A 98 4.13 22.65 -4.52
C SER A 98 2.71 23.00 -4.03
N ILE A 99 2.56 23.46 -2.78
CA ILE A 99 1.26 23.81 -2.20
C ILE A 99 0.76 25.11 -2.87
N PRO A 100 -0.45 25.12 -3.46
CA PRO A 100 -1.02 26.32 -4.06
C PRO A 100 -1.05 27.50 -3.07
N GLY A 101 -0.46 28.63 -3.46
CA GLY A 101 -0.37 29.83 -2.63
C GLY A 101 0.97 30.03 -1.92
N VAL A 102 1.82 29.00 -1.86
CA VAL A 102 3.19 29.14 -1.31
C VAL A 102 4.08 29.90 -2.30
N LYS A 103 4.71 30.97 -1.83
CA LYS A 103 5.65 31.81 -2.58
C LYS A 103 7.11 31.44 -2.31
N ARG A 104 7.41 31.02 -1.07
CA ARG A 104 8.76 30.65 -0.63
C ARG A 104 8.70 29.75 0.60
N VAL A 105 9.65 28.84 0.73
CA VAL A 105 9.82 27.99 1.92
C VAL A 105 11.20 28.23 2.52
N GLU A 106 11.25 28.39 3.84
CA GLU A 106 12.48 28.52 4.62
C GLU A 106 12.51 27.46 5.70
N VAL A 107 13.59 26.70 5.79
CA VAL A 107 13.74 25.63 6.79
C VAL A 107 14.84 26.04 7.77
N LEU A 108 14.46 26.31 9.02
CA LEU A 108 15.33 26.77 10.08
C LEU A 108 15.52 25.69 11.15
N GLU A 109 16.73 25.60 11.72
CA GLU A 109 17.01 24.74 12.87
C GLU A 109 16.77 25.50 14.18
N GLY A 110 16.03 24.87 15.10
CA GLY A 110 15.74 25.43 16.42
C GLY A 110 14.23 25.53 16.68
N ASN A 111 13.89 25.87 17.92
CA ASN A 111 12.52 26.15 18.29
C ASN A 111 12.13 27.58 17.86
N VAL A 112 10.84 27.82 17.61
CA VAL A 112 10.32 29.18 17.33
C VAL A 112 10.76 30.17 18.41
N ASP A 113 10.86 29.72 19.67
CA ASP A 113 11.31 30.52 20.81
C ASP A 113 12.82 30.80 20.84
N SER A 114 13.63 30.04 20.11
CA SER A 114 15.10 30.11 20.13
C SER A 114 15.68 30.99 19.02
N VAL A 115 14.88 31.37 18.02
CA VAL A 115 15.35 32.21 16.92
C VAL A 115 15.10 33.67 17.27
N THR A 116 16.19 34.44 17.38
CA THR A 116 16.24 35.90 17.59
C THR A 116 15.74 36.68 16.36
N THR A 117 14.70 36.20 15.69
CA THR A 117 14.01 36.93 14.62
C THR A 117 13.01 37.92 15.21
N PRO A 118 12.66 39.01 14.48
CA PRO A 118 11.63 39.94 14.93
C PRO A 118 10.36 39.15 15.22
N THR A 119 9.64 39.55 16.28
CA THR A 119 8.30 39.05 16.58
C THR A 119 7.54 38.84 15.27
N PRO A 120 6.97 37.64 15.03
CA PRO A 120 6.20 37.39 13.81
C PRO A 120 5.21 38.53 13.60
N PRO A 121 5.05 39.05 12.36
CA PRO A 121 4.04 40.07 12.12
C PRO A 121 2.69 39.61 12.68
N SER A 122 1.87 40.55 13.18
CA SER A 122 0.64 40.25 13.94
C SER A 122 -0.34 39.32 13.23
N ASP A 123 -0.22 39.18 11.91
CA ASP A 123 -1.10 38.38 11.06
C ASP A 123 -0.50 37.01 10.67
N ALA A 124 0.72 36.70 11.13
CA ALA A 124 1.39 35.44 10.85
C ALA A 124 0.69 34.27 11.58
N ILE A 125 0.46 33.17 10.86
CA ILE A 125 -0.16 31.97 11.39
C ILE A 125 0.93 31.01 11.87
N THR A 126 1.04 30.84 13.20
CA THR A 126 1.87 29.79 13.80
C THR A 126 1.06 28.53 13.97
N GLN A 127 1.53 27.43 13.40
CA GLN A 127 0.92 26.11 13.52
C GLN A 127 1.95 25.13 14.12
N GLU A 128 1.63 24.58 15.29
CA GLU A 128 2.35 23.43 15.82
C GLU A 128 1.89 22.16 15.10
N ILE A 129 2.83 21.27 14.78
CA ILE A 129 2.45 19.95 14.28
C ILE A 129 1.91 19.13 15.46
N PRO A 130 0.69 18.56 15.35
CA PRO A 130 0.12 17.78 16.43
C PRO A 130 1.04 16.62 16.83
N LYS A 131 1.28 16.50 18.13
CA LYS A 131 1.98 15.33 18.68
C LYS A 131 1.21 14.05 18.33
N PRO A 132 1.89 12.90 18.18
CA PRO A 132 1.21 11.62 17.97
C PRO A 132 0.23 11.34 19.12
N GLU A 133 -1.06 11.51 18.86
CA GLU A 133 -2.12 11.11 19.78
C GLU A 133 -2.42 9.62 19.62
N SER A 134 -2.94 9.02 20.70
CA SER A 134 -3.45 7.66 20.64
C SER A 134 -4.64 7.56 19.69
N LYS A 135 -4.61 6.59 18.78
CA LYS A 135 -5.66 6.38 17.76
C LYS A 135 -6.12 4.92 17.77
N PHE A 136 -7.43 4.72 17.75
CA PHE A 136 -8.03 3.44 17.38
C PHE A 136 -8.17 3.35 15.88
N LEU A 137 -7.92 2.16 15.32
CA LEU A 137 -8.00 1.88 13.89
C LEU A 137 -7.29 2.93 13.02
N PRO A 138 -5.99 3.20 13.28
CA PRO A 138 -5.24 4.17 12.48
C PRO A 138 -5.10 3.67 11.04
N ASN A 139 -4.99 4.62 10.10
CA ASN A 139 -4.67 4.28 8.70
C ASN A 139 -3.21 3.84 8.56
N GLY A 140 -2.95 2.94 7.60
CA GLY A 140 -1.66 2.32 7.34
C GLY A 140 -1.13 1.50 8.52
N LEU A 141 0.08 0.96 8.39
CA LEU A 141 0.75 0.19 9.45
C LEU A 141 2.11 0.79 9.80
N LEU A 142 2.64 0.42 10.96
CA LEU A 142 4.01 0.78 11.34
C LEU A 142 5.08 -0.09 10.68
N PHE A 143 4.73 -1.25 10.15
CA PHE A 143 5.64 -2.16 9.45
C PHE A 143 5.07 -2.52 8.09
N ASP A 144 5.82 -2.25 7.01
CA ASP A 144 5.32 -2.49 5.66
C ASP A 144 5.41 -3.98 5.28
N PRO A 145 4.47 -4.50 4.47
CA PRO A 145 4.43 -5.91 4.02
C PRO A 145 5.76 -6.44 3.52
N LEU A 146 6.05 -7.73 3.77
CA LEU A 146 7.18 -8.41 3.15
C LEU A 146 6.74 -8.98 1.79
N HIS A 147 7.01 -8.27 0.69
CA HIS A 147 6.37 -8.56 -0.60
C HIS A 147 6.72 -9.94 -1.13
N ALA A 148 8.01 -10.29 -1.11
CA ALA A 148 8.48 -11.58 -1.60
C ALA A 148 8.25 -12.72 -0.60
N ASP A 149 7.77 -12.48 0.62
CA ASP A 149 7.41 -13.58 1.52
C ASP A 149 6.14 -14.27 0.97
N PRO A 150 6.24 -15.54 0.51
CA PRO A 150 5.10 -16.23 -0.10
C PRO A 150 3.92 -16.42 0.87
N ARG A 151 4.16 -16.22 2.17
CA ARG A 151 3.22 -16.44 3.28
C ARG A 151 2.84 -15.15 4.00
N TRP A 152 3.16 -13.98 3.44
CA TRP A 152 2.67 -12.72 3.98
C TRP A 152 1.20 -12.49 3.61
N PRO A 153 0.27 -12.30 4.56
CA PRO A 153 -1.15 -12.13 4.24
C PRO A 153 -1.43 -10.88 3.41
N HIS A 154 -1.99 -11.06 2.22
CA HIS A 154 -2.46 -10.02 1.31
C HIS A 154 -3.46 -10.63 0.31
N PHE A 155 -4.15 -9.79 -0.45
CA PHE A 155 -4.99 -10.25 -1.55
C PHE A 155 -4.13 -10.51 -2.79
N SER A 156 -4.20 -11.71 -3.35
CA SER A 156 -3.53 -12.01 -4.63
C SER A 156 -4.17 -13.15 -5.41
N VAL A 157 -3.92 -13.15 -6.71
CA VAL A 157 -4.17 -14.27 -7.62
C VAL A 157 -2.93 -14.47 -8.48
N ALA A 158 -2.45 -15.70 -8.59
CA ALA A 158 -1.29 -16.01 -9.43
C ALA A 158 -1.45 -17.32 -10.20
N TYR A 159 -0.73 -17.41 -11.31
CA TYR A 159 -0.48 -18.66 -12.02
C TYR A 159 0.97 -19.05 -11.80
N ARG A 160 1.23 -20.34 -11.53
CA ARG A 160 2.57 -20.88 -11.30
C ARG A 160 2.77 -22.18 -12.08
N ASP A 161 3.93 -22.28 -12.73
CA ASP A 161 4.43 -23.48 -13.40
C ASP A 161 5.49 -24.14 -12.51
N ILE A 162 5.15 -25.30 -11.95
CA ILE A 162 5.96 -26.07 -11.03
C ILE A 162 6.89 -27.00 -11.81
N SER A 163 8.19 -26.76 -11.69
CA SER A 163 9.24 -27.51 -12.38
C SER A 163 9.87 -28.63 -11.55
N LYS A 164 9.63 -28.63 -10.23
CA LYS A 164 10.19 -29.60 -9.28
C LYS A 164 9.21 -29.84 -8.13
N GLY A 165 9.12 -31.08 -7.63
CA GLY A 165 8.26 -31.47 -6.51
C GLY A 165 7.20 -32.47 -6.94
N THR A 166 6.26 -32.82 -6.05
CA THR A 166 5.07 -33.61 -6.39
C THR A 166 3.78 -32.79 -6.33
N GLU A 167 3.89 -31.48 -6.25
CA GLU A 167 2.77 -30.56 -6.44
C GLU A 167 2.29 -30.64 -7.91
N PRO A 168 1.02 -30.31 -8.20
CA PRO A 168 0.54 -30.24 -9.58
C PRO A 168 1.41 -29.32 -10.45
N SER A 169 1.61 -29.69 -11.72
CA SER A 169 2.50 -28.96 -12.63
C SER A 169 2.05 -27.52 -12.87
N LYS A 170 0.75 -27.29 -13.02
CA LYS A 170 0.20 -25.95 -13.19
C LYS A 170 -0.72 -25.65 -12.03
N THR A 171 -0.37 -24.62 -11.27
CA THR A 171 -1.16 -24.23 -10.11
C THR A 171 -1.69 -22.82 -10.24
N GLY A 172 -2.90 -22.63 -9.71
CA GLY A 172 -3.48 -21.32 -9.47
C GLY A 172 -3.39 -21.02 -7.98
N SER A 173 -3.06 -19.80 -7.61
CA SER A 173 -3.20 -19.32 -6.24
C SER A 173 -4.31 -18.29 -6.14
N ALA A 174 -5.06 -18.33 -5.04
CA ALA A 174 -6.00 -17.28 -4.66
C ALA A 174 -5.87 -17.07 -3.15
N ASN A 175 -5.23 -15.96 -2.79
CA ASN A 175 -4.93 -15.63 -1.41
C ASN A 175 -5.79 -14.46 -0.96
N PHE A 176 -6.24 -14.53 0.29
CA PHE A 176 -6.98 -13.46 0.93
C PHE A 176 -6.32 -13.20 2.27
N GLY A 177 -5.98 -11.96 2.57
CA GLY A 177 -5.33 -11.64 3.83
C GLY A 177 -5.15 -10.15 4.00
N GLU A 178 -5.00 -9.74 5.25
CA GLU A 178 -4.89 -8.35 5.64
C GLU A 178 -4.27 -8.23 7.04
N THR A 179 -3.71 -7.06 7.32
CA THR A 179 -3.30 -6.67 8.67
C THR A 179 -3.99 -5.37 9.05
N PHE A 180 -4.74 -5.40 10.15
CA PHE A 180 -5.50 -4.26 10.66
C PHE A 180 -4.86 -3.75 11.94
N ALA A 181 -4.36 -2.52 11.91
CA ALA A 181 -3.99 -1.81 13.11
C ALA A 181 -5.23 -1.57 13.98
N ILE A 182 -5.16 -1.96 15.25
CA ILE A 182 -6.25 -1.81 16.22
C ILE A 182 -6.05 -0.53 17.03
N TYR A 183 -4.82 -0.31 17.49
CA TYR A 183 -4.48 0.81 18.35
C TYR A 183 -3.04 1.22 18.10
N ARG A 184 -2.79 2.53 18.02
CA ARG A 184 -1.44 3.10 17.89
C ARG A 184 -1.27 4.27 18.84
N ASN A 185 -0.10 4.39 19.45
CA ASN A 185 0.23 5.48 20.35
C ASN A 185 1.73 5.84 20.27
N ALA A 186 2.10 6.99 20.82
CA ALA A 186 3.48 7.44 20.94
C ALA A 186 4.33 6.44 21.74
N ALA A 187 5.60 6.37 21.37
CA ALA A 187 6.64 5.58 22.01
C ALA A 187 7.91 6.45 22.19
N PRO A 188 8.90 6.02 22.99
CA PRO A 188 10.18 6.71 23.09
C PRO A 188 10.88 6.94 21.74
N PHE A 189 11.86 7.83 21.71
CA PHE A 189 12.67 8.14 20.52
C PHE A 189 11.85 8.65 19.32
N ASP A 190 10.86 9.49 19.59
CA ASP A 190 9.90 10.01 18.59
C ASP A 190 9.20 8.89 17.78
N GLY A 191 9.14 7.69 18.36
CA GLY A 191 8.55 6.52 17.73
C GLY A 191 7.05 6.38 18.00
N GLN A 192 6.46 5.38 17.36
CA GLN A 192 5.10 4.93 17.62
C GLN A 192 5.11 3.42 17.85
N TRP A 193 4.19 2.94 18.67
CA TRP A 193 3.89 1.52 18.80
C TRP A 193 2.45 1.23 18.40
N GLU A 194 2.20 0.02 17.93
CA GLU A 194 0.92 -0.41 17.39
C GLU A 194 0.60 -1.86 17.78
N ILE A 195 -0.67 -2.13 18.10
CA ILE A 195 -1.19 -3.49 18.13
C ILE A 195 -2.02 -3.70 16.88
N ALA A 196 -1.76 -4.79 16.16
CA ALA A 196 -2.49 -5.16 14.96
C ALA A 196 -2.96 -6.62 15.03
N PHE A 197 -4.06 -6.90 14.33
CA PHE A 197 -4.50 -8.25 14.02
C PHE A 197 -4.15 -8.55 12.57
N GLN A 198 -3.64 -9.74 12.31
CA GLN A 198 -3.34 -10.23 10.97
C GLN A 198 -4.07 -11.54 10.74
N GLY A 199 -4.69 -11.66 9.57
CA GLY A 199 -5.38 -12.89 9.18
C GLY A 199 -5.20 -13.15 7.70
N GLY A 200 -5.18 -14.42 7.31
CA GLY A 200 -5.14 -14.79 5.90
C GLY A 200 -5.42 -16.26 5.62
N VAL A 201 -5.71 -16.54 4.36
CA VAL A 201 -5.81 -17.86 3.78
C VAL A 201 -5.00 -17.90 2.49
N PHE A 202 -4.21 -18.96 2.32
CA PHE A 202 -3.41 -19.19 1.13
C PHE A 202 -3.89 -20.47 0.46
N SER A 203 -4.43 -20.34 -0.74
CA SER A 203 -5.05 -21.46 -1.46
C SER A 203 -4.28 -21.79 -2.73
N VAL A 204 -4.11 -23.09 -2.99
CA VAL A 204 -3.48 -23.61 -4.20
C VAL A 204 -4.45 -24.55 -4.91
N PHE A 205 -4.63 -24.35 -6.21
CA PHE A 205 -5.54 -25.10 -7.07
C PHE A 205 -4.74 -25.85 -8.14
N ASP A 206 -5.12 -27.09 -8.43
CA ASP A 206 -4.60 -27.87 -9.56
C ASP A 206 -5.29 -27.42 -10.84
N LEU A 207 -4.60 -26.68 -11.71
CA LEU A 207 -5.20 -26.17 -12.94
C LEU A 207 -5.25 -27.21 -14.07
N ASP A 208 -4.58 -28.33 -13.95
CA ASP A 208 -4.66 -29.42 -14.91
C ASP A 208 -5.86 -30.36 -14.60
N ALA A 209 -6.32 -30.40 -13.33
CA ALA A 209 -7.53 -31.14 -12.93
C ALA A 209 -8.82 -30.63 -13.61
N SER A 210 -9.78 -31.53 -13.81
CA SER A 210 -11.04 -31.21 -14.50
C SER A 210 -11.89 -30.18 -13.75
N SER A 211 -11.89 -30.22 -12.42
CA SER A 211 -12.66 -29.29 -11.57
C SER A 211 -11.82 -28.15 -11.01
N LYS A 212 -10.55 -28.02 -11.44
CA LYS A 212 -9.60 -27.07 -10.85
C LYS A 212 -9.48 -27.25 -9.34
N ASP A 213 -9.23 -28.49 -8.93
CA ASP A 213 -9.35 -28.96 -7.55
C ASP A 213 -8.56 -28.09 -6.57
N LEU A 214 -9.18 -27.72 -5.45
CA LEU A 214 -8.47 -27.09 -4.33
C LEU A 214 -7.53 -28.13 -3.72
N VAL A 215 -6.24 -27.90 -3.83
CA VAL A 215 -5.21 -28.82 -3.35
C VAL A 215 -4.96 -28.58 -1.87
N ASN A 216 -4.72 -27.31 -1.50
CA ASN A 216 -4.30 -26.94 -0.16
C ASN A 216 -4.84 -25.55 0.18
N ALA A 217 -5.36 -25.38 1.39
CA ALA A 217 -5.72 -24.12 1.99
C ALA A 217 -5.06 -24.00 3.37
N ASP A 218 -4.15 -23.05 3.51
CA ASP A 218 -3.50 -22.75 4.77
C ASP A 218 -4.09 -21.48 5.38
N TYR A 219 -4.54 -21.58 6.62
CA TYR A 219 -5.14 -20.48 7.36
C TYR A 219 -4.14 -19.94 8.37
N THR A 220 -4.08 -18.63 8.52
CA THR A 220 -3.28 -17.98 9.55
C THR A 220 -4.06 -16.88 10.26
N ALA A 221 -3.81 -16.73 11.55
CA ALA A 221 -4.31 -15.64 12.36
C ALA A 221 -3.27 -15.29 13.44
N GLY A 222 -3.04 -14.00 13.66
CA GLY A 222 -2.02 -13.54 14.59
C GLY A 222 -2.27 -12.15 15.16
N LEU A 223 -1.57 -11.88 16.26
CA LEU A 223 -1.48 -10.57 16.89
C LEU A 223 -0.05 -10.05 16.74
N LEU A 224 0.09 -8.81 16.33
CA LEU A 224 1.36 -8.13 16.13
C LEU A 224 1.46 -6.95 17.10
N ALA A 225 2.63 -6.79 17.70
CA ALA A 225 3.05 -5.55 18.35
C ALA A 225 4.18 -4.95 17.51
N SER A 226 3.90 -3.83 16.84
CA SER A 226 4.80 -3.16 15.91
C SER A 226 5.34 -1.87 16.51
N TYR A 227 6.52 -1.46 16.07
CA TYR A 227 7.16 -0.20 16.43
C TYR A 227 7.84 0.41 15.21
N ARG A 228 7.79 1.74 15.08
CA ARG A 228 8.53 2.49 14.05
C ARG A 228 9.09 3.78 14.64
N THR A 229 10.35 4.08 14.31
CA THR A 229 10.99 5.38 14.53
C THR A 229 11.87 5.70 13.33
N GLY A 230 11.55 6.78 12.62
CA GLY A 230 12.20 7.13 11.36
C GLY A 230 12.27 5.92 10.38
N PRO A 231 13.46 5.59 9.84
CA PRO A 231 13.65 4.49 8.88
C PRO A 231 13.65 3.09 9.52
N LEU A 232 13.65 2.99 10.86
CA LEU A 232 13.65 1.72 11.57
C LEU A 232 12.22 1.33 11.93
N SER A 233 11.83 0.11 11.58
CA SER A 233 10.58 -0.51 12.04
C SER A 233 10.78 -1.96 12.41
N GLY A 234 9.85 -2.50 13.18
CA GLY A 234 9.88 -3.91 13.56
C GLY A 234 8.60 -4.36 14.21
N PHE A 235 8.45 -5.66 14.36
CA PHE A 235 7.33 -6.24 15.07
C PHE A 235 7.71 -7.51 15.83
N LEU A 236 6.93 -7.80 16.86
CA LEU A 236 6.79 -9.10 17.51
C LEU A 236 5.41 -9.66 17.13
N ARG A 237 5.33 -10.90 16.65
CA ARG A 237 4.08 -11.55 16.29
C ARG A 237 3.93 -12.88 17.02
N ILE A 238 2.71 -13.13 17.48
CA ILE A 238 2.26 -14.47 17.87
C ILE A 238 1.18 -14.86 16.87
N HIS A 239 1.35 -15.97 16.17
CA HIS A 239 0.37 -16.42 15.20
C HIS A 239 0.17 -17.92 15.23
N HIS A 240 -1.01 -18.34 14.80
CA HIS A 240 -1.38 -19.71 14.52
C HIS A 240 -1.41 -19.90 13.01
N GLN A 241 -0.99 -21.07 12.54
CA GLN A 241 -1.20 -21.56 11.19
C GLN A 241 -1.75 -22.98 11.23
N SER A 242 -2.76 -23.25 10.40
CA SER A 242 -3.27 -24.61 10.13
C SER A 242 -3.41 -24.85 8.64
N SER A 243 -3.31 -26.11 8.22
CA SER A 243 -3.32 -26.51 6.81
C SER A 243 -4.41 -27.55 6.55
N HIS A 244 -5.18 -27.37 5.48
CA HIS A 244 -6.29 -28.24 5.11
C HIS A 244 -6.25 -28.58 3.63
N LEU A 245 -6.55 -29.85 3.32
CA LEU A 245 -6.75 -30.32 1.95
C LEU A 245 -8.15 -29.97 1.45
N GLY A 246 -8.28 -29.67 0.17
CA GLY A 246 -9.60 -29.60 -0.48
C GLY A 246 -10.17 -30.99 -0.70
N ASP A 247 -11.50 -31.08 -0.72
CA ASP A 247 -12.25 -32.33 -0.79
C ASP A 247 -12.20 -32.95 -2.18
N GLU A 248 -12.30 -32.18 -3.27
CA GLU A 248 -12.14 -32.73 -4.63
C GLU A 248 -10.75 -33.35 -4.81
N PHE A 249 -9.71 -32.70 -4.28
CA PHE A 249 -8.35 -33.24 -4.34
C PHE A 249 -8.22 -34.56 -3.57
N ILE A 250 -8.87 -34.68 -2.41
CA ILE A 250 -8.93 -35.94 -1.64
C ILE A 250 -9.62 -37.05 -2.45
N LEU A 251 -10.78 -36.75 -3.02
CA LEU A 251 -11.58 -37.70 -3.78
C LEU A 251 -10.86 -38.20 -5.03
N ASN A 252 -10.16 -37.30 -5.74
CA ASN A 252 -9.52 -37.57 -7.01
C ASN A 252 -8.12 -38.19 -6.87
N ASN A 253 -7.40 -37.92 -5.78
CA ASN A 253 -5.99 -38.31 -5.64
C ASN A 253 -5.70 -39.25 -4.47
N GLN A 254 -6.62 -39.37 -3.50
CA GLN A 254 -6.43 -40.17 -2.27
C GLN A 254 -5.06 -39.93 -1.59
N PRO A 255 -4.68 -38.66 -1.33
CA PRO A 255 -3.37 -38.33 -0.80
C PRO A 255 -3.22 -38.82 0.65
N ASN A 256 -1.97 -39.08 1.06
CA ASN A 256 -1.65 -39.20 2.48
C ASN A 256 -1.77 -37.82 3.12
N ARG A 257 -2.85 -37.61 3.90
CA ARG A 257 -3.10 -36.34 4.58
C ARG A 257 -1.99 -36.05 5.59
N ILE A 258 -1.49 -34.82 5.54
CA ILE A 258 -0.53 -34.30 6.51
C ILE A 258 -1.24 -33.22 7.33
N ASN A 259 -1.28 -33.38 8.65
CA ASN A 259 -1.86 -32.37 9.54
C ASN A 259 -0.77 -31.39 9.97
N LEU A 260 -0.52 -30.34 9.17
CA LEU A 260 0.41 -29.28 9.55
C LEU A 260 -0.34 -28.18 10.31
N SER A 261 -0.01 -28.03 11.59
CA SER A 261 -0.52 -26.95 12.44
C SER A 261 0.58 -26.48 13.38
N PHE A 262 0.71 -25.17 13.61
CA PHE A 262 1.66 -24.65 14.60
C PHE A 262 1.26 -23.28 15.12
N GLU A 263 1.76 -22.95 16.31
CA GLU A 263 1.85 -21.58 16.79
C GLU A 263 3.30 -21.14 16.79
N GLU A 264 3.57 -19.93 16.32
CA GLU A 264 4.90 -19.35 16.23
C GLU A 264 4.94 -17.99 16.91
N ILE A 265 6.05 -17.74 17.62
CA ILE A 265 6.44 -16.41 18.05
C ILE A 265 7.61 -15.98 17.18
N ASP A 266 7.48 -14.86 16.49
CA ASP A 266 8.53 -14.33 15.64
C ASP A 266 8.76 -12.83 15.87
N VAL A 267 9.98 -12.40 15.54
CA VAL A 267 10.39 -11.00 15.52
C VAL A 267 11.01 -10.70 14.16
N LYS A 268 10.68 -9.53 13.62
CA LYS A 268 11.32 -8.98 12.41
C LYS A 268 11.65 -7.52 12.62
N LEU A 269 12.77 -7.09 12.06
CA LEU A 269 13.21 -5.71 11.99
C LEU A 269 13.42 -5.36 10.52
N SER A 270 13.11 -4.12 10.15
CA SER A 270 13.42 -3.55 8.84
C SER A 270 14.06 -2.18 8.99
N TYR A 271 14.91 -1.85 8.02
CA TYR A 271 15.57 -0.57 7.93
C TYR A 271 15.52 -0.06 6.48
N GLU A 272 15.05 1.16 6.32
CA GLU A 272 15.11 1.88 5.05
C GLU A 272 16.51 2.50 4.89
N LEU A 273 17.38 1.82 4.14
CA LEU A 273 18.73 2.31 3.87
C LEU A 273 18.70 3.56 2.99
N LEU A 274 17.75 3.57 2.04
CA LEU A 274 17.43 4.66 1.13
C LEU A 274 15.92 4.61 0.89
N GLU A 275 15.31 5.69 0.42
CA GLU A 275 13.87 5.73 0.13
C GLU A 275 13.39 4.69 -0.89
N TRP A 276 14.30 4.21 -1.73
CA TRP A 276 14.04 3.20 -2.74
C TRP A 276 14.58 1.81 -2.34
N PHE A 277 15.22 1.66 -1.18
CA PHE A 277 15.88 0.42 -0.75
C PHE A 277 15.66 0.11 0.72
N ARG A 278 14.90 -0.96 0.97
CA ARG A 278 14.61 -1.49 2.31
C ARG A 278 15.26 -2.86 2.49
N VAL A 279 15.83 -3.10 3.66
CA VAL A 279 16.30 -4.43 4.09
C VAL A 279 15.58 -4.85 5.34
N TYR A 280 15.40 -6.15 5.54
CA TYR A 280 14.77 -6.69 6.73
C TYR A 280 15.36 -8.04 7.12
N GLY A 281 15.13 -8.41 8.38
CA GLY A 281 15.39 -9.76 8.84
C GLY A 281 14.94 -10.01 10.27
N GLY A 282 15.03 -11.27 10.68
CA GLY A 282 14.73 -11.70 12.03
C GLY A 282 14.54 -13.21 12.09
N GLY A 283 13.89 -13.67 13.15
CA GLY A 283 13.72 -15.09 13.42
C GLY A 283 12.49 -15.38 14.26
N GLY A 284 12.26 -16.65 14.51
CA GLY A 284 11.11 -17.11 15.26
C GLY A 284 11.31 -18.51 15.81
N ILE A 285 10.35 -18.92 16.62
CA ILE A 285 10.33 -20.23 17.27
C ILE A 285 8.91 -20.79 17.30
N LEU A 286 8.77 -22.04 16.87
CA LEU A 286 7.51 -22.78 17.01
C LEU A 286 7.27 -23.14 18.48
N MET A 287 6.12 -22.76 19.01
CA MET A 287 5.71 -23.01 20.40
C MET A 287 5.02 -24.36 20.53
N ASN A 288 3.83 -24.51 19.91
CA ASN A 288 3.24 -25.82 19.67
C ASN A 288 3.20 -26.11 18.17
N ARG A 289 3.18 -27.40 17.85
CA ARG A 289 3.39 -27.90 16.49
C ARG A 289 2.84 -29.31 16.34
N ASP A 290 2.18 -29.54 15.22
CA ASP A 290 1.77 -30.85 14.74
C ASP A 290 2.27 -30.97 13.30
N PRO A 291 3.10 -31.97 12.97
CA PRO A 291 3.65 -33.01 13.85
C PRO A 291 4.69 -32.52 14.89
N ASN A 292 4.74 -33.19 16.04
CA ASN A 292 5.65 -32.86 17.16
C ASN A 292 7.15 -32.88 16.80
N GLY A 293 7.53 -33.56 15.72
CA GLY A 293 8.90 -33.68 15.23
C GLY A 293 9.38 -32.51 14.36
N LEU A 294 8.55 -31.51 14.08
CA LEU A 294 8.94 -30.35 13.28
C LEU A 294 10.11 -29.60 13.92
N GLY A 295 11.16 -29.30 13.16
CA GLY A 295 12.19 -28.35 13.58
C GLY A 295 11.57 -27.01 13.99
N ARG A 296 12.20 -26.33 14.95
CA ARG A 296 11.58 -25.30 15.75
C ARG A 296 12.02 -23.88 15.40
N GLY A 297 13.30 -23.71 15.08
CA GLY A 297 13.87 -22.41 14.74
C GLY A 297 13.51 -21.97 13.32
N SER A 298 13.23 -20.68 13.17
CA SER A 298 13.06 -20.02 11.88
C SER A 298 13.95 -18.79 11.79
N SER A 299 14.40 -18.48 10.57
CA SER A 299 15.10 -17.25 10.25
C SER A 299 14.67 -16.76 8.89
N GLN A 300 14.62 -15.45 8.73
CA GLN A 300 14.18 -14.79 7.50
C GLN A 300 14.96 -13.50 7.32
N PHE A 301 15.31 -13.19 6.08
CA PHE A 301 15.89 -11.91 5.70
C PHE A 301 15.58 -11.60 4.25
N GLY A 302 15.61 -10.33 3.89
CA GLY A 302 15.29 -9.92 2.54
C GLY A 302 15.61 -8.47 2.25
N ALA A 303 15.32 -8.11 1.01
CA ALA A 303 15.62 -6.84 0.41
C ALA A 303 14.49 -6.43 -0.55
N GLU A 304 14.15 -5.16 -0.56
CA GLU A 304 13.12 -4.60 -1.43
C GLU A 304 13.59 -3.33 -2.10
N LEU A 305 13.31 -3.25 -3.40
CA LEU A 305 13.66 -2.15 -4.28
C LEU A 305 12.38 -1.58 -4.87
N THR A 306 12.11 -0.33 -4.54
CA THR A 306 11.01 0.45 -5.10
C THR A 306 11.62 1.57 -5.93
N SER A 307 11.59 1.45 -7.26
CA SER A 307 12.29 2.38 -8.16
C SER A 307 12.01 3.84 -7.80
N PRO A 308 13.02 4.72 -7.69
CA PRO A 308 12.78 6.14 -7.42
C PRO A 308 12.09 6.83 -8.61
N TRP A 309 12.24 6.27 -9.82
CA TRP A 309 11.62 6.78 -11.05
C TRP A 309 10.34 6.03 -11.39
N THR A 310 9.43 6.77 -12.02
CA THR A 310 8.17 6.27 -12.56
C THR A 310 8.16 6.38 -14.07
N PHE A 311 7.32 5.56 -14.71
CA PHE A 311 7.03 5.59 -16.13
C PHE A 311 5.59 6.01 -16.40
N LEU A 312 5.27 6.24 -17.69
CA LEU A 312 3.93 6.62 -18.15
C LEU A 312 3.35 7.84 -17.41
N SER A 313 4.15 8.91 -17.29
CA SER A 313 3.77 10.15 -16.58
C SER A 313 3.37 9.90 -15.12
N GLY A 314 4.16 9.13 -14.38
CA GLY A 314 3.93 8.90 -12.95
C GLY A 314 3.04 7.70 -12.62
N LYS A 315 2.48 7.00 -13.60
CA LYS A 315 1.44 5.98 -13.35
C LYS A 315 1.97 4.61 -12.96
N ILE A 316 3.20 4.28 -13.36
CA ILE A 316 3.78 2.96 -13.15
C ILE A 316 5.14 3.10 -12.48
N ARG A 317 5.41 2.28 -11.47
CA ARG A 317 6.69 2.20 -10.79
C ARG A 317 7.24 0.78 -10.84
N PRO A 318 8.47 0.57 -11.36
CA PRO A 318 9.13 -0.72 -11.25
C PRO A 318 9.45 -1.09 -9.80
N VAL A 319 9.30 -2.36 -9.48
CA VAL A 319 9.61 -2.90 -8.16
C VAL A 319 10.32 -4.25 -8.27
N ALA A 320 11.17 -4.57 -7.29
CA ALA A 320 11.85 -5.86 -7.18
C ALA A 320 12.08 -6.23 -5.72
N TYR A 321 11.87 -7.49 -5.38
CA TYR A 321 11.81 -8.01 -4.02
C TYR A 321 12.53 -9.35 -3.94
N ALA A 322 13.22 -9.57 -2.83
CA ALA A 322 13.85 -10.84 -2.51
C ALA A 322 13.62 -11.19 -1.03
N ASP A 323 13.15 -12.41 -0.79
CA ASP A 323 12.94 -12.98 0.53
C ASP A 323 13.66 -14.34 0.63
N PHE A 324 14.33 -14.54 1.76
CA PHE A 324 15.05 -15.76 2.06
C PHE A 324 14.63 -16.28 3.42
N GLN A 325 14.19 -17.54 3.48
CA GLN A 325 13.78 -18.20 4.72
C GLN A 325 14.62 -19.46 4.94
N ILE A 326 15.11 -19.64 6.17
CA ILE A 326 15.90 -20.79 6.56
C ILE A 326 15.34 -21.33 7.87
N ASN A 327 14.69 -22.49 7.78
CA ASN A 327 13.91 -23.05 8.88
C ASN A 327 14.40 -24.44 9.24
N GLU A 328 14.45 -24.74 10.54
CA GLU A 328 14.81 -26.05 11.05
C GLU A 328 13.82 -27.13 10.58
N ARG A 329 12.52 -26.79 10.44
CA ARG A 329 11.47 -27.70 9.92
C ARG A 329 11.74 -28.21 8.50
N SER A 330 12.61 -27.51 7.76
CA SER A 330 13.03 -27.86 6.41
C SER A 330 14.52 -28.22 6.37
N ASN A 331 15.08 -28.70 7.48
CA ASN A 331 16.50 -29.05 7.63
C ASN A 331 17.45 -27.94 7.19
N TRP A 332 17.09 -26.68 7.49
CA TRP A 332 17.88 -25.49 7.15
C TRP A 332 18.14 -25.29 5.66
N ILE A 333 17.29 -25.86 4.79
CA ILE A 333 17.28 -25.51 3.37
C ILE A 333 16.95 -24.02 3.25
N ILE A 334 17.71 -23.33 2.41
CA ILE A 334 17.46 -21.93 2.07
C ILE A 334 16.34 -21.89 1.04
N ASN A 335 15.20 -21.37 1.45
CA ASN A 335 14.08 -21.02 0.59
C ASN A 335 14.35 -19.64 -0.01
N ARG A 336 14.13 -19.50 -1.32
CA ARG A 336 14.36 -18.26 -2.07
C ARG A 336 13.07 -17.89 -2.75
N SER A 337 12.60 -16.66 -2.52
CA SER A 337 11.46 -16.09 -3.22
C SER A 337 11.89 -14.76 -3.81
N LEU A 338 11.77 -14.64 -5.13
CA LEU A 338 12.10 -13.43 -5.87
C LEU A 338 10.85 -12.97 -6.61
N MET A 339 10.56 -11.68 -6.52
CA MET A 339 9.45 -11.08 -7.25
C MET A 339 9.89 -9.79 -7.91
N ALA A 340 9.47 -9.53 -9.13
CA ALA A 340 9.76 -8.26 -9.82
C ALA A 340 8.68 -7.92 -10.83
N GLY A 341 8.39 -6.63 -11.00
CA GLY A 341 7.37 -6.19 -11.93
C GLY A 341 6.99 -4.74 -11.77
N LEU A 342 5.69 -4.47 -11.86
CA LEU A 342 5.13 -3.13 -11.99
C LEU A 342 4.10 -2.87 -10.90
N GLN A 343 4.29 -1.79 -10.15
CA GLN A 343 3.28 -1.19 -9.29
C GLN A 343 2.52 -0.11 -10.05
N PHE A 344 1.20 -0.11 -9.91
CA PHE A 344 0.31 0.90 -10.48
C PHE A 344 -0.01 1.96 -9.43
N GLU A 345 0.52 3.17 -9.61
CA GLU A 345 0.43 4.24 -8.60
C GLU A 345 -1.01 4.72 -8.35
N ASN A 346 -1.85 4.69 -9.40
CA ASN A 346 -3.22 5.20 -9.37
C ASN A 346 -4.30 4.12 -9.30
N ALA A 347 -3.93 2.84 -9.47
CA ALA A 347 -4.87 1.73 -9.34
C ALA A 347 -4.86 1.25 -7.89
N ARG A 348 -5.72 1.87 -7.07
CA ARG A 348 -5.82 1.59 -5.63
C ARG A 348 -7.23 1.16 -5.23
N ILE A 349 -7.29 0.26 -4.25
CA ILE A 349 -8.54 -0.09 -3.55
C ILE A 349 -8.34 0.28 -2.08
N GLY A 350 -8.92 1.41 -1.65
CA GLY A 350 -8.51 2.05 -0.40
C GLY A 350 -7.01 2.39 -0.45
N ASP A 351 -6.27 2.04 0.59
CA ASP A 351 -4.81 2.26 0.65
C ASP A 351 -3.98 1.20 -0.12
N ARG A 352 -4.63 0.15 -0.66
CA ARG A 352 -3.92 -0.96 -1.29
C ARG A 352 -3.45 -0.61 -2.69
N LYS A 353 -2.19 -0.90 -2.99
CA LYS A 353 -1.56 -0.72 -4.30
C LYS A 353 -1.62 -2.01 -5.10
N LEU A 354 -2.10 -1.90 -6.34
CA LEU A 354 -2.06 -3.01 -7.30
C LEU A 354 -0.64 -3.19 -7.84
N GLN A 355 -0.16 -4.42 -7.85
CA GLN A 355 1.10 -4.83 -8.47
C GLN A 355 0.88 -6.03 -9.40
N LEU A 356 1.55 -6.01 -10.55
CA LEU A 356 1.69 -7.16 -11.44
C LEU A 356 3.14 -7.63 -11.37
N LEU A 357 3.37 -8.83 -10.84
CA LEU A 357 4.69 -9.35 -10.52
C LEU A 357 4.94 -10.66 -11.25
N MET A 358 6.15 -10.80 -11.80
CA MET A 358 6.74 -12.10 -12.08
C MET A 358 7.28 -12.65 -10.77
N GLU A 359 7.07 -13.93 -10.53
CA GLU A 359 7.46 -14.62 -9.32
C GLU A 359 8.45 -15.75 -9.66
N TYR A 360 9.44 -15.99 -8.81
CA TYR A 360 10.29 -17.18 -8.82
C TYR A 360 10.48 -17.70 -7.41
N TYR A 361 10.38 -19.02 -7.23
CA TYR A 361 10.64 -19.66 -5.94
C TYR A 361 11.46 -20.93 -6.08
N LYS A 362 12.34 -21.16 -5.11
CA LYS A 362 13.10 -22.41 -4.97
C LYS A 362 13.39 -22.71 -3.50
N GLY A 363 12.91 -23.84 -3.00
CA GLY A 363 13.09 -24.21 -1.59
C GLY A 363 12.26 -25.41 -1.17
N ALA A 364 12.06 -25.57 0.13
CA ALA A 364 10.99 -26.41 0.67
C ALA A 364 9.62 -25.78 0.33
N SER A 365 8.59 -26.57 0.09
CA SER A 365 7.28 -26.02 -0.28
C SER A 365 6.72 -25.11 0.81
N PRO A 366 6.23 -23.90 0.46
CA PRO A 366 5.55 -23.02 1.41
C PRO A 366 4.12 -23.49 1.70
N ASN A 367 3.61 -24.49 0.97
CA ASN A 367 2.25 -24.99 1.07
C ASN A 367 2.17 -26.10 2.10
N GLY A 368 1.23 -25.98 3.05
CA GLY A 368 1.16 -26.84 4.23
C GLY A 368 1.13 -28.34 3.93
N GLN A 369 0.31 -28.80 2.97
CA GLN A 369 0.28 -30.21 2.58
C GLN A 369 1.61 -30.73 2.00
N PHE A 370 2.44 -29.86 1.43
CA PHE A 370 3.67 -30.23 0.73
C PHE A 370 4.95 -29.79 1.46
N TYR A 371 4.84 -29.33 2.71
CA TYR A 371 5.93 -28.67 3.44
C TYR A 371 7.24 -29.49 3.56
N THR A 372 7.14 -30.82 3.46
CA THR A 372 8.28 -31.75 3.51
C THR A 372 9.02 -31.87 2.17
N GLN A 373 8.44 -31.36 1.09
CA GLN A 373 8.95 -31.50 -0.27
C GLN A 373 9.77 -30.27 -0.67
N GLN A 374 10.66 -30.45 -1.64
CA GLN A 374 11.24 -29.32 -2.35
C GLN A 374 10.41 -28.98 -3.58
N THR A 375 10.25 -27.69 -3.82
CA THR A 375 9.54 -27.15 -4.98
C THR A 375 10.37 -26.06 -5.67
N GLU A 376 10.15 -25.90 -6.97
CA GLU A 376 10.74 -24.83 -7.76
C GLU A 376 9.73 -24.41 -8.82
N TRP A 377 9.42 -23.13 -8.89
CA TRP A 377 8.42 -22.62 -9.82
C TRP A 377 8.75 -21.23 -10.34
N ILE A 378 8.15 -20.92 -11.49
CA ILE A 378 8.02 -19.56 -12.02
C ILE A 378 6.53 -19.21 -12.12
N GLY A 379 6.20 -17.94 -11.92
CA GLY A 379 4.81 -17.51 -11.93
C GLY A 379 4.62 -16.07 -12.34
N ILE A 380 3.36 -15.70 -12.46
CA ILE A 380 2.92 -14.32 -12.63
C ILE A 380 1.66 -14.10 -11.78
N GLY A 381 1.65 -13.02 -11.01
CA GLY A 381 0.62 -12.73 -10.04
C GLY A 381 0.16 -11.28 -10.06
N LEU A 382 -1.13 -11.08 -9.75
CA LEU A 382 -1.69 -9.79 -9.36
C LEU A 382 -1.78 -9.75 -7.84
N HIS A 383 -1.20 -8.71 -7.24
CA HIS A 383 -1.10 -8.54 -5.80
C HIS A 383 -1.65 -7.18 -5.39
N LEU A 384 -2.32 -7.15 -4.24
CA LEU A 384 -2.83 -5.94 -3.60
C LEU A 384 -2.20 -5.84 -2.21
N TYR A 385 -1.17 -5.02 -2.08
CA TYR A 385 -0.48 -4.74 -0.81
C TYR A 385 -0.99 -3.43 -0.21
N TYR A 386 -1.16 -3.40 1.10
CA TYR A 386 -1.65 -2.27 1.89
C TYR A 386 -0.56 -1.28 2.32
#